data_AF-A0A4R4TX30-F1
#
_entry.id   AF-A0A4R4TX30-F1
#
_cell.length_a   1.000
_cell.length_b   1.000
_cell.length_c   1.000
_cell.angle_alpha   90.00
_cell.angle_beta   90.00
_cell.angle_gamma   90.00
#
_symmetry.space_group_name_H-M   'P 1'
#
loop_
_entity.id
_entity.type
_entity.pdbx_description
1 polymer ?
#
loop_
_entity_poly.entity_id
_entity_poly.type
_entity_poly.pdbx_seq_one_letter_code
_entity_poly.pdbx_strand_id
1 'polypeptide(L)' 'MPSTIAGIRAALPEGEREAFDQEVCTTDARNLLMVLARWAMHIPTELDAPEEVLVARLKEGDFSSVTFADETDDAWRSAG' A
#
# COMPACT_ATOMS: atom_id res chain seq x y z
N MET A 1 -5.67 -0.39 -6.46
CA MET A 1 -4.31 -0.55 -7.03
C MET A 1 -4.39 -0.83 -8.53
N PRO A 2 -3.80 0.01 -9.40
CA PRO A 2 -3.81 -0.20 -10.85
C PRO A 2 -3.01 -1.45 -11.23
N SER A 3 -3.53 -2.21 -12.20
CA SER A 3 -2.99 -3.51 -12.64
C SER A 3 -2.26 -3.47 -13.99
N THR A 4 -2.15 -2.28 -14.61
CA THR A 4 -1.52 -2.09 -15.92
C THR A 4 -0.42 -1.04 -15.86
N ILE A 5 0.58 -1.15 -16.74
CA ILE A 5 1.69 -0.17 -16.86
C ILE A 5 1.13 1.24 -17.10
N ALA A 6 0.16 1.37 -18.01
CA ALA A 6 -0.48 2.65 -18.30
C ALA A 6 -1.26 3.21 -17.10
N GLY A 7 -1.93 2.34 -16.33
CA GLY A 7 -2.65 2.73 -15.12
C GLY A 7 -1.71 3.21 -14.02
N ILE A 8 -0.58 2.54 -13.83
CA ILE A 8 0.47 2.96 -12.89
C ILE A 8 1.00 4.34 -13.29
N ARG A 9 1.38 4.52 -14.57
CA ARG A 9 1.88 5.79 -15.09
C ARG A 9 0.89 6.95 -14.92
N ALA A 10 -0.39 6.72 -15.16
CA ALA A 10 -1.42 7.75 -15.07
C ALA A 10 -1.62 8.25 -13.63
N ALA A 11 -1.52 7.34 -12.67
CA ALA A 11 -1.72 7.64 -11.25
C ALA A 11 -0.47 8.21 -10.55
N LEU A 12 0.70 8.17 -11.20
CA LEU A 12 1.90 8.83 -10.68
C LEU A 12 1.84 10.36 -10.83
N PRO A 13 2.42 11.11 -9.87
CA PRO A 13 2.65 12.55 -10.00
C PRO A 13 3.43 12.89 -11.26
N GLU A 14 3.17 14.05 -11.86
CA GLU A 14 3.78 14.42 -13.16
C GLU A 14 5.32 14.38 -13.15
N GLY A 15 5.95 14.78 -12.04
CA GLY A 15 7.41 14.75 -11.90
C GLY A 15 8.04 13.35 -11.84
N GLU A 16 7.24 12.31 -11.58
CA GLU A 16 7.73 10.93 -11.46
C GLU A 16 7.51 10.09 -12.72
N ARG A 17 6.64 10.54 -13.63
CA ARG A 17 6.26 9.78 -14.84
C ARG A 17 7.44 9.50 -15.76
N GLU A 18 8.34 10.47 -15.92
CA GLU A 18 9.51 10.32 -16.80
C GLU A 18 10.54 9.35 -16.20
N ALA A 19 10.74 9.38 -14.88
CA ALA A 19 11.59 8.42 -14.17
C ALA A 19 11.00 7.00 -14.25
N PHE A 20 9.68 6.86 -14.12
CA PHE A 20 8.97 5.60 -14.31
C PHE A 20 9.18 5.06 -15.73
N ASP A 21 8.95 5.88 -16.77
CA ASP A 21 9.08 5.47 -18.16
C ASP A 21 10.53 5.01 -18.45
N GLN A 22 11.52 5.76 -17.98
CA GLN A 22 12.94 5.41 -18.16
C GLN A 22 13.30 4.08 -17.49
N GLU A 23 12.85 3.85 -16.26
CA GLU A 23 13.20 2.64 -15.53
C GLU A 23 12.48 1.41 -16.12
N VAL A 24 11.20 1.53 -16.47
CA VAL A 24 10.44 0.44 -17.10
C VAL A 24 11.07 0.04 -18.44
N CYS A 25 11.48 1.00 -19.26
CA CYS A 25 12.08 0.73 -20.56
C CYS A 25 13.49 0.13 -20.49
N THR A 26 14.22 0.36 -19.39
CA THR A 26 15.60 -0.13 -19.22
C THR A 26 15.70 -1.40 -18.37
N THR A 27 14.61 -1.78 -17.69
CA THR A 27 14.55 -2.95 -16.83
C THR A 27 14.52 -4.25 -17.65
N ASP A 28 15.32 -5.24 -17.22
CA ASP A 28 15.25 -6.59 -17.76
C ASP A 28 13.85 -7.19 -17.57
N ALA A 29 13.31 -7.84 -18.61
CA ALA A 29 11.94 -8.35 -18.62
C ALA A 29 11.62 -9.28 -17.43
N ARG A 30 12.61 -10.00 -16.88
CA ARG A 30 12.41 -10.89 -15.71
C ARG A 30 12.18 -10.10 -14.42
N ASN A 31 12.67 -8.87 -14.34
CA ASN A 31 12.57 -7.99 -13.17
C ASN A 31 11.42 -6.98 -13.28
N LEU A 32 10.78 -6.87 -14.45
CA LEU A 32 9.77 -5.86 -14.73
C LEU A 32 8.59 -5.91 -13.75
N LEU A 33 8.13 -7.09 -13.37
CA LEU A 33 7.01 -7.26 -12.44
C LEU A 33 7.31 -6.62 -11.07
N MET A 34 8.53 -6.80 -10.57
CA MET A 34 8.96 -6.25 -9.28
C MET A 34 9.04 -4.72 -9.33
N VAL A 35 9.59 -4.16 -10.42
CA VAL A 35 9.69 -2.71 -10.62
C VAL A 35 8.29 -2.09 -10.70
N LEU A 36 7.37 -2.68 -11.46
CA LEU A 36 5.99 -2.20 -11.56
C LEU A 36 5.27 -2.25 -10.21
N ALA A 37 5.45 -3.31 -9.42
CA ALA A 37 4.86 -3.40 -8.08
C ALA A 37 5.39 -2.32 -7.14
N ARG A 38 6.70 -2.04 -7.16
CA ARG A 38 7.31 -0.98 -6.36
C ARG A 38 6.74 0.39 -6.71
N TRP A 39 6.62 0.69 -8.00
CA TRP A 39 6.00 1.93 -8.46
C TRP A 39 4.52 2.04 -8.09
N ALA A 40 3.76 0.94 -8.18
CA ALA A 40 2.36 0.93 -7.78
C ALA A 40 2.15 1.23 -6.29
N MET A 41 3.07 0.81 -5.42
CA MET A 41 3.04 1.14 -3.98
C MET A 41 3.38 2.60 -3.66
N HIS A 42 4.07 3.29 -4.57
CA HIS A 42 4.40 4.71 -4.42
C HIS A 42 3.21 5.63 -4.72
N ILE A 43 2.20 5.11 -5.42
CA ILE A 43 1.00 5.88 -5.75
C ILE A 43 0.26 6.20 -4.45
N PRO A 44 0.01 7.48 -4.14
CA PRO A 44 -0.82 7.86 -3.02
C PRO A 44 -2.17 7.16 -3.16
N THR A 45 -2.47 6.26 -2.23
CA THR A 45 -3.77 5.61 -2.19
C THR A 45 -4.69 6.60 -1.49
N GLU A 46 -5.67 7.15 -2.19
CA GLU A 46 -6.82 7.71 -1.48
C GLU A 46 -7.39 6.57 -0.65
N LEU A 47 -7.42 6.76 0.68
CA LEU A 47 -8.12 5.87 1.58
C LEU A 47 -9.54 5.77 1.05
N ASP A 48 -10.04 4.55 0.85
CA ASP A 48 -11.45 4.41 0.51
C ASP A 48 -12.27 5.03 1.66
N ALA A 49 -13.45 5.60 1.37
CA ALA A 49 -14.32 6.22 2.38
C ALA A 49 -14.47 5.43 3.71
N PRO A 50 -14.61 4.08 3.72
CA PRO A 50 -14.59 3.29 4.96
C PRO A 50 -13.26 3.35 5.74
N GLU A 51 -12.14 3.42 5.04
CA GLU A 51 -10.79 3.54 5.61
C GLU A 51 -10.55 4.93 6.21
N GLU A 52 -11.07 5.99 5.58
CA GLU A 52 -11.05 7.35 6.15
C GLU A 52 -11.81 7.44 7.47
N VAL A 53 -12.97 6.79 7.56
CA VAL A 53 -13.77 6.73 8.81
C VAL A 53 -12.99 6.03 9.93
N LEU A 54 -12.28 4.94 9.62
CA LEU A 54 -11.43 4.26 10.58
C LEU A 54 -10.28 5.17 11.06
N VAL A 55 -9.62 5.87 10.14
CA VAL A 55 -8.55 6.82 10.49
C VAL A 55 -9.07 8.00 11.31
N ALA A 56 -10.26 8.51 11.02
CA ALA A 56 -10.88 9.58 11.80
C ALA A 56 -11.17 9.13 13.24
N ARG A 57 -11.77 7.94 13.42
CA ARG A 57 -12.03 7.36 14.75
C ARG A 57 -10.75 7.17 15.56
N LEU A 58 -9.68 6.67 14.93
CA LEU A 58 -8.38 6.52 15.58
C LEU A 58 -7.79 7.87 16.03
N LYS A 59 -7.93 8.92 15.22
CA LYS A 59 -7.49 10.28 15.59
C LYS A 59 -8.30 10.88 16.75
N GLU A 60 -9.59 10.53 16.83
CA GLU A 60 -10.47 10.90 17.95
C GLU A 60 -10.22 10.06 19.21
N GLY A 61 -9.36 9.03 19.13
CA GLY A 61 -9.01 8.15 20.24
C GLY A 61 -10.01 7.01 20.46
N ASP A 62 -10.87 6.72 19.50
CA ASP A 62 -11.76 5.55 19.52
C ASP A 62 -11.03 4.31 19.01
N PHE A 63 -10.56 3.48 19.95
CA PHE A 63 -9.89 2.20 19.71
C PHE A 63 -10.79 0.99 19.91
N SER A 64 -12.13 1.18 20.00
CA SER A 64 -13.07 0.11 20.37
C SER A 64 -13.07 -1.12 19.45
N SER A 65 -12.54 -1.01 18.22
CA SER A 65 -12.40 -2.10 17.26
C SER A 65 -10.94 -2.48 16.96
N VAL A 66 -9.98 -2.01 17.76
CA VAL A 66 -8.56 -2.34 17.64
C VAL A 66 -8.23 -3.45 18.62
N THR A 67 -7.68 -4.55 18.13
CA THR A 67 -7.08 -5.58 18.99
C THR A 67 -5.62 -5.25 19.21
N PHE A 68 -5.20 -5.13 20.47
CA PHE A 68 -3.80 -4.87 20.79
C PHE A 68 -2.99 -6.18 20.79
N ALA A 69 -1.72 -6.12 20.38
CA ALA A 69 -0.87 -7.31 20.31
C ALA A 69 -0.76 -8.06 21.64
N ASP A 70 -0.81 -7.35 22.77
CA ASP A 70 -0.78 -7.92 24.12
C ASP A 70 -2.05 -8.74 24.46
N GLU A 71 -3.19 -8.45 23.81
CA GLU A 71 -4.45 -9.17 23.99
C GLU A 71 -4.51 -10.49 23.19
N THR A 72 -3.58 -10.69 22.24
CA THR A 72 -3.51 -11.89 21.39
C THR A 72 -2.59 -12.99 21.93
N ASP A 73 -1.85 -12.72 23.00
CA ASP A 73 -0.73 -13.55 23.46
C ASP A 73 -1.14 -14.67 24.47
N ASP A 74 -2.41 -14.70 24.89
CA ASP A 74 -2.91 -15.71 25.85
C ASP A 74 -3.33 -17.04 25.18
N ALA A 75 -3.59 -17.04 23.86
CA ALA A 75 -4.01 -18.24 23.15
C ALA A 75 -2.84 -19.20 22.81
N TRP A 76 -1.62 -18.68 22.65
CA TRP A 76 -0.44 -19.47 22.24
C TRP A 76 0.39 -20.02 23.42
N ARG A 77 0.23 -19.49 24.64
CA ARG A 77 0.98 -19.95 25.84
C ARG A 77 0.40 -21.18 26.53
N SER A 78 -0.82 -21.61 26.20
CA SER A 78 -1.48 -22.74 26.86
C SER A 78 -1.27 -24.11 26.17
N ALA A 79 -0.35 -24.20 25.20
CA ALA A 79 -0.05 -25.43 24.44
C ALA A 79 1.37 -25.98 24.71
N GLY A 80 1.87 -25.82 25.94
CA GLY A 80 3.17 -26.34 26.40
C GLY A 80 3.03 -27.44 27.44
#